data_AF-A0A183PXM1-F1
#
_entry.id   AF-A0A183PXM1-F1
#
_cell.length_a   1.000
_cell.length_b   1.000
_cell.length_c   1.000
_cell.angle_alpha   90.00
_cell.angle_beta   90.00
_cell.angle_gamma   90.00
#
_symmetry.space_group_name_H-M   'P 1'
#
loop_
_entity.id
_entity.type
_entity.pdbx_description
1 polymer ?
#
loop_
_entity_poly.entity_id
_entity_poly.type
_entity_poly.pdbx_seq_one_letter_code
_entity_poly.pdbx_strand_id
1 'polypeptide(L)'
;MRELYDIRKKLSRNHRKLQRPVKSNEGEVITNNEKQRNRCVEHFENFLNRPASLNPIDVGPPTIEEISMAFRQIKSGKAPGPDNIPAETLKADVSVTARILRILSNKIWDKERVPKDWKEGFLIKMQKADDLGNYDNYRSITLLSKPGKVFNRLLLNRMNDSVDAQLRDQQAGFFKDRSCTDQISTLRIIVEQSIE
;
A
#
# COMPACT_ATOMS: atom_id res chain seq x y z
N MET A 1 22.25 15.80 -13.13
CA MET A 1 21.76 14.59 -12.43
C MET A 1 22.28 13.29 -13.04
N ARG A 2 22.08 13.02 -14.34
CA ARG A 2 22.63 11.82 -15.03
C ARG A 2 24.16 11.76 -15.02
N GLU A 3 24.82 12.88 -15.32
CA GLU A 3 26.29 12.95 -15.35
C GLU A 3 26.92 12.64 -13.98
N LEU A 4 26.34 13.18 -12.91
CA LEU A 4 26.77 12.91 -11.52
C LEU A 4 26.61 11.42 -11.15
N TYR A 5 25.51 10.79 -11.60
CA TYR A 5 25.28 9.36 -11.43
C TYR A 5 26.31 8.52 -12.21
N ASP A 6 26.61 8.90 -13.45
CA ASP A 6 27.58 8.19 -14.30
C ASP A 6 29.03 8.34 -13.82
N ILE A 7 29.38 9.52 -13.30
CA ILE A 7 30.69 9.79 -12.66
C ILE A 7 30.84 8.93 -11.40
N ARG A 8 29.84 8.91 -10.50
CA ARG A 8 29.83 8.05 -9.31
C ARG A 8 29.98 6.57 -9.67
N LYS A 9 29.24 6.12 -10.69
CA LYS A 9 29.26 4.73 -11.16
C LYS A 9 30.60 4.33 -11.78
N LYS A 10 31.30 5.25 -12.46
CA LYS A 10 32.67 5.03 -12.95
C LYS A 10 33.69 4.95 -11.82
N LEU A 11 33.59 5.86 -10.84
CA LEU A 11 34.51 5.92 -9.70
C LEU A 11 34.37 4.73 -8.74
N SER A 12 33.18 4.13 -8.62
CA SER A 12 32.94 3.01 -7.69
C SER A 12 33.37 1.64 -8.21
N ARG A 13 33.96 1.51 -9.41
CA ARG A 13 34.18 0.22 -10.08
C ARG A 13 35.21 -0.71 -9.43
N ASN A 14 36.04 -0.23 -8.50
CA ASN A 14 37.17 -1.00 -7.96
C ASN A 14 37.13 -1.27 -6.44
N HIS A 15 35.96 -1.55 -5.88
CA HIS A 15 35.93 -2.30 -4.63
C HIS A 15 35.73 -3.79 -4.97
N ARG A 16 36.80 -4.60 -4.87
CA ARG A 16 36.63 -6.03 -4.66
C ARG A 16 35.71 -6.14 -3.44
N LYS A 17 34.50 -6.68 -3.61
CA LYS A 17 33.65 -7.02 -2.47
C LYS A 17 34.45 -8.03 -1.64
N LEU A 18 35.07 -7.59 -0.54
CA LEU A 18 35.42 -8.53 0.51
C LEU A 18 34.10 -9.21 0.88
N GLN A 19 34.01 -10.51 0.64
CA GLN A 19 32.89 -11.29 1.18
C GLN A 19 32.99 -11.17 2.68
N ARG A 20 32.13 -10.32 3.25
CA ARG A 20 32.06 -10.15 4.70
C ARG A 20 31.56 -11.48 5.27
N PRO A 21 32.26 -12.08 6.23
CA PRO A 21 31.82 -13.33 6.82
C PRO A 21 30.45 -13.15 7.46
N VAL A 22 29.51 -14.05 7.15
CA VAL A 22 28.17 -14.06 7.75
C VAL A 22 28.20 -14.96 8.98
N LYS A 23 27.56 -14.54 10.09
CA LYS A 23 27.46 -15.38 11.30
C LYS A 23 26.21 -16.26 11.28
N SER A 24 26.32 -17.46 11.85
CA SER A 24 25.17 -18.33 12.15
C SER A 24 24.30 -17.72 13.26
N ASN A 25 23.13 -18.30 13.52
CA ASN A 25 22.28 -17.92 14.67
C ASN A 25 23.03 -18.10 16.00
N GLU A 26 23.99 -19.02 16.06
CA GLU A 26 24.81 -19.36 17.24
C GLU A 26 26.09 -18.50 17.32
N GLY A 27 26.28 -17.55 16.39
CA GLY A 27 27.40 -16.62 16.39
C GLY A 27 28.67 -17.11 15.66
N GLU A 28 28.66 -18.33 15.12
CA GLU A 28 29.79 -18.91 14.39
C GLU A 28 29.99 -18.28 13.02
N VAL A 29 31.24 -18.13 12.59
CA VAL A 29 31.57 -17.49 11.31
C VAL A 29 31.42 -18.50 10.15
N ILE A 30 30.50 -18.22 9.23
CA ILE A 30 30.27 -19.02 8.03
C ILE A 30 31.14 -18.50 6.89
N THR A 31 32.08 -19.32 6.43
CA THR A 31 33.01 -19.00 5.33
C THR A 31 32.56 -19.61 3.99
N ASN A 32 31.72 -20.65 3.99
CA ASN A 32 31.24 -21.30 2.77
C ASN A 32 30.07 -20.53 2.12
N ASN A 33 30.21 -20.20 0.83
CA ASN A 33 29.21 -19.46 0.03
C ASN A 33 27.80 -20.07 0.03
N GLU A 34 27.68 -21.39 -0.08
CA GLU A 34 26.40 -22.08 -0.09
C GLU A 34 25.71 -21.97 1.28
N LYS A 35 26.49 -22.16 2.35
CA LYS A 35 26.01 -21.99 3.72
C LYS A 35 25.60 -20.53 4.01
N GLN A 36 26.34 -19.54 3.49
CA GLN A 36 25.97 -18.13 3.58
C GLN A 36 24.65 -17.84 2.85
N ARG A 37 24.43 -18.43 1.67
CA ARG A 37 23.19 -18.28 0.92
C ARG A 37 22.01 -18.92 1.66
N ASN A 38 22.17 -20.14 2.17
CA ASN A 38 21.13 -20.83 2.93
C ASN A 38 20.78 -20.08 4.22
N ARG A 39 21.80 -19.54 4.91
CA ARG A 39 21.60 -18.68 6.08
C ARG A 39 20.82 -17.41 5.74
N CYS A 40 21.08 -16.81 4.58
CA CYS A 40 20.36 -15.66 4.08
C CYS A 40 18.89 -16.02 3.79
N VAL A 41 18.64 -17.16 3.13
CA VAL A 41 17.29 -17.68 2.86
C VAL A 41 16.53 -17.92 4.16
N GLU A 42 17.11 -18.65 5.11
CA GLU A 42 16.51 -18.93 6.43
C GLU A 42 16.17 -17.64 7.20
N HIS A 43 17.10 -16.67 7.20
CA HIS A 43 16.86 -15.36 7.81
C HIS A 43 15.66 -14.65 7.17
N PHE A 44 15.59 -14.62 5.84
CA PHE A 44 14.50 -13.99 5.13
C PHE A 44 13.18 -14.77 5.26
N GLU A 45 13.20 -16.10 5.27
CA GLU A 45 11.99 -16.90 5.50
C GLU A 45 11.39 -16.63 6.88
N ASN A 46 12.21 -16.63 7.94
CA ASN A 46 11.75 -16.31 9.29
C ASN A 46 11.31 -14.84 9.42
N PHE A 47 12.01 -13.93 8.75
CA PHE A 47 11.68 -12.50 8.78
C PHE A 47 10.40 -12.16 8.01
N LEU A 48 10.19 -12.80 6.85
CA LEU A 48 9.03 -12.55 5.99
C LEU A 48 7.78 -13.30 6.46
N ASN A 49 7.93 -14.45 7.12
CA ASN A 49 6.82 -15.30 7.55
C ASN A 49 6.55 -15.23 9.07
N ARG A 50 6.87 -14.12 9.73
CA ARG A 50 6.56 -13.92 11.15
C ARG A 50 5.04 -14.07 11.38
N PRO A 51 4.59 -14.88 12.36
CA PRO A 51 3.17 -14.97 12.67
C PRO A 51 2.65 -13.59 13.09
N ALA A 52 1.62 -13.13 12.39
CA ALA A 52 0.99 -11.85 12.62
C ALA A 52 0.30 -11.84 13.99
N SER A 53 0.75 -11.02 14.94
CA SER A 53 -0.08 -10.66 16.09
C SER A 53 -1.04 -9.57 15.63
N LEU A 54 -2.12 -9.97 14.97
CA LEU A 54 -3.18 -9.04 14.59
C LEU A 54 -3.85 -8.53 15.87
N ASN A 55 -3.92 -7.21 16.04
CA ASN A 55 -4.91 -6.65 16.94
C ASN A 55 -6.29 -7.12 16.48
N PRO A 56 -7.21 -7.49 17.39
CA PRO A 56 -8.54 -7.95 17.02
C PRO A 56 -9.22 -6.92 16.10
N ILE A 57 -9.61 -7.35 14.90
CA ILE A 57 -10.39 -6.54 13.97
C ILE A 57 -11.87 -6.75 14.32
N ASP A 58 -12.67 -5.69 14.29
CA ASP A 58 -14.11 -5.81 14.47
C ASP A 58 -14.75 -6.57 13.29
N VAL A 59 -15.25 -7.77 13.60
CA VAL A 59 -15.94 -8.68 12.66
C VAL A 59 -17.46 -8.53 12.69
N GLY A 60 -18.01 -7.67 13.56
CA GLY A 60 -19.43 -7.38 13.63
C GLY A 60 -19.94 -6.65 12.38
N PRO A 61 -21.26 -6.56 12.16
CA PRO A 61 -21.81 -5.83 11.02
C PRO A 61 -21.46 -4.31 11.10
N PRO A 62 -21.28 -3.63 9.96
CA PRO A 62 -21.02 -2.19 9.90
C PRO A 62 -22.06 -1.31 10.61
N THR A 63 -21.59 -0.36 11.42
CA THR A 63 -22.43 0.63 12.10
C THR A 63 -22.75 1.84 11.21
N ILE A 64 -23.76 2.65 11.58
CA ILE A 64 -24.09 3.87 10.79
C ILE A 64 -22.95 4.89 10.93
N GLU A 65 -22.31 4.94 12.08
CA GLU A 65 -21.25 5.85 12.45
C GLU A 65 -19.99 5.59 11.60
N GLU A 66 -19.60 4.33 11.45
CA GLU A 66 -18.48 3.92 10.57
C GLU A 66 -18.75 4.27 9.12
N ILE A 67 -19.97 4.01 8.64
CA ILE A 67 -20.39 4.34 7.27
C ILE A 67 -20.35 5.86 7.06
N SER A 68 -20.89 6.62 8.01
CA SER A 68 -20.89 8.09 7.99
C SER A 68 -19.46 8.64 7.97
N MET A 69 -18.56 8.05 8.74
CA MET A 69 -17.13 8.40 8.74
C MET A 69 -16.48 8.10 7.39
N ALA A 70 -16.77 6.93 6.81
CA ALA A 70 -16.26 6.55 5.50
C ALA A 70 -16.72 7.51 4.39
N PHE A 71 -17.99 7.96 4.41
CA PHE A 71 -18.47 8.99 3.46
C PHE A 71 -17.66 10.28 3.53
N ARG A 72 -17.39 10.78 4.74
CA ARG A 72 -16.61 12.01 4.94
C ARG A 72 -15.20 11.90 4.38
N GLN A 73 -14.61 10.71 4.43
CA GLN A 73 -13.23 10.45 3.99
C GLN A 73 -13.08 10.30 2.46
N ILE A 74 -14.15 9.99 1.71
CA ILE A 74 -14.05 9.93 0.24
C ILE A 74 -13.85 11.34 -0.33
N LYS A 75 -12.98 11.48 -1.33
CA LYS A 75 -12.75 12.76 -2.00
C LYS A 75 -13.89 13.12 -2.95
N SER A 76 -14.37 14.36 -2.84
CA SER A 76 -15.25 15.02 -3.82
C SER A 76 -14.43 15.47 -5.05
N GLY A 77 -15.12 15.86 -6.13
CA GLY A 77 -14.54 16.32 -7.39
C GLY A 77 -13.89 15.21 -8.21
N LYS A 78 -14.35 13.96 -8.03
CA LYS A 78 -13.78 12.77 -8.71
C LYS A 78 -14.83 12.13 -9.60
N ALA A 79 -14.46 11.78 -10.83
CA ALA A 79 -15.33 11.11 -11.79
C ALA A 79 -16.06 9.91 -11.17
N PRO A 80 -17.37 9.74 -11.48
CA PRO A 80 -18.16 8.60 -11.03
C PRO A 80 -17.74 7.31 -11.74
N GLY A 81 -18.22 6.18 -11.23
CA GLY A 81 -18.11 4.90 -11.92
C GLY A 81 -19.25 4.70 -12.94
N PRO A 82 -19.47 3.46 -13.41
CA PRO A 82 -20.58 3.13 -14.33
C PRO A 82 -21.97 3.45 -13.80
N ASP A 83 -22.13 3.54 -12.48
CA ASP A 83 -23.37 3.92 -11.81
C ASP A 83 -23.73 5.41 -11.96
N ASN A 84 -22.80 6.23 -12.46
CA ASN A 84 -22.94 7.69 -12.57
C ASN A 84 -23.28 8.40 -11.25
N ILE A 85 -22.97 7.77 -10.10
CA ILE A 85 -23.21 8.36 -8.78
C ILE A 85 -21.93 9.08 -8.32
N PRO A 86 -21.92 10.42 -8.26
CA PRO A 86 -20.77 11.16 -7.76
C PRO A 86 -20.71 11.13 -6.22
N ALA A 87 -19.55 11.47 -5.65
CA ALA A 87 -19.37 11.42 -4.18
C ALA A 87 -20.21 12.49 -3.47
N GLU A 88 -20.51 13.58 -4.17
CA GLU A 88 -21.32 14.72 -3.75
C GLU A 88 -22.75 14.28 -3.45
N THR A 89 -23.36 13.47 -4.33
CA THR A 89 -24.70 12.92 -4.10
C THR A 89 -24.76 12.11 -2.82
N LEU A 90 -23.71 11.32 -2.55
CA LEU A 90 -23.62 10.52 -1.33
C LEU A 90 -23.43 11.37 -0.06
N LYS A 91 -22.83 12.56 -0.20
CA LYS A 91 -22.56 13.49 0.89
C LYS A 91 -23.65 14.55 1.10
N ALA A 92 -24.59 14.69 0.16
CA ALA A 92 -25.64 15.69 0.23
C ALA A 92 -26.52 15.52 1.48
N ASP A 93 -26.87 14.28 1.80
CA ASP A 93 -27.49 13.90 3.07
C ASP A 93 -26.85 12.62 3.60
N VAL A 94 -25.78 12.78 4.39
CA VAL A 94 -25.01 11.67 4.96
C VAL A 94 -25.90 10.77 5.85
N SER A 95 -26.89 11.34 6.54
CA SER A 95 -27.74 10.56 7.45
C SER A 95 -28.61 9.58 6.66
N VAL A 96 -29.28 10.08 5.62
CA VAL A 96 -30.13 9.26 4.76
C VAL A 96 -29.30 8.26 3.96
N THR A 97 -28.19 8.69 3.35
CA THR A 97 -27.35 7.80 2.54
C THR A 97 -26.65 6.73 3.38
N ALA A 98 -26.25 7.03 4.62
CA ALA A 98 -25.71 6.03 5.55
C ALA A 98 -26.74 4.98 5.97
N ARG A 99 -28.00 5.37 6.16
CA ARG A 99 -29.07 4.40 6.46
C ARG A 99 -29.30 3.45 5.28
N ILE A 100 -29.36 3.99 4.05
CA ILE A 100 -29.51 3.19 2.83
C ILE A 100 -28.32 2.23 2.67
N LEU A 101 -27.09 2.75 2.82
CA LEU A 101 -25.90 1.94 2.68
C LEU A 101 -25.78 0.90 3.79
N ARG A 102 -26.22 1.17 5.03
CA ARG A 102 -26.23 0.17 6.11
C ARG A 102 -27.10 -1.04 5.76
N ILE A 103 -28.29 -0.81 5.18
CA ILE A 103 -29.16 -1.93 4.74
C ILE A 103 -28.43 -2.81 3.73
N LEU A 104 -27.71 -2.20 2.78
CA LEU A 104 -26.93 -2.93 1.78
C LEU A 104 -25.71 -3.63 2.42
N SER A 105 -24.98 -2.95 3.28
CA SER A 105 -23.81 -3.48 3.99
C SER A 105 -24.16 -4.69 4.86
N ASN A 106 -25.29 -4.66 5.58
CA ASN A 106 -25.76 -5.81 6.35
C ASN A 106 -26.07 -7.00 5.44
N LYS A 107 -26.75 -6.78 4.31
CA LYS A 107 -26.99 -7.85 3.33
C LYS A 107 -25.69 -8.43 2.76
N ILE A 108 -24.68 -7.59 2.53
CA ILE A 108 -23.35 -8.02 2.08
C ILE A 108 -22.68 -8.85 3.17
N TRP A 109 -22.78 -8.42 4.44
CA TRP A 109 -22.21 -9.13 5.59
C TRP A 109 -22.86 -10.51 5.75
N ASP A 110 -24.20 -10.58 5.74
CA ASP A 110 -24.94 -11.81 5.95
C ASP A 110 -24.75 -12.82 4.80
N LYS A 111 -24.63 -12.34 3.57
CA LYS A 111 -24.54 -13.19 2.36
C LYS A 111 -23.12 -13.39 1.85
N GLU A 112 -22.15 -12.66 2.40
CA GLU A 112 -20.75 -12.60 1.95
C GLU A 112 -20.61 -12.30 0.44
N ARG A 113 -21.55 -11.53 -0.11
CA ARG A 113 -21.64 -11.24 -1.54
C ARG A 113 -21.80 -9.76 -1.79
N VAL A 114 -20.77 -9.15 -2.37
CA VAL A 114 -20.83 -7.76 -2.86
C VAL A 114 -21.59 -7.67 -4.19
N PRO A 115 -22.31 -6.56 -4.45
CA PRO A 115 -22.98 -6.33 -5.73
C PRO A 115 -22.04 -6.48 -6.92
N LYS A 116 -22.53 -7.06 -8.02
CA LYS A 116 -21.74 -7.23 -9.25
C LYS A 116 -21.27 -5.89 -9.79
N ASP A 117 -22.14 -4.88 -9.77
CA ASP A 117 -21.87 -3.52 -10.25
C ASP A 117 -20.70 -2.84 -9.52
N TRP A 118 -20.41 -3.26 -8.27
CA TRP A 118 -19.27 -2.74 -7.51
C TRP A 118 -17.93 -3.35 -7.94
N LYS A 119 -17.97 -4.49 -8.64
CA LYS A 119 -16.78 -5.17 -9.19
C LYS A 119 -16.44 -4.69 -10.60
N GLU A 120 -17.38 -4.00 -11.26
CA GLU A 120 -17.21 -3.46 -12.61
C GLU A 120 -16.86 -1.97 -12.57
N GLY A 121 -16.15 -1.50 -13.60
CA GLY A 121 -15.68 -0.11 -13.66
C GLY A 121 -15.24 0.31 -15.05
N PHE A 122 -15.23 1.62 -15.32
CA PHE A 122 -14.69 2.14 -16.57
C PHE A 122 -13.17 2.12 -16.56
N LEU A 123 -12.57 1.55 -17.60
CA LEU A 123 -11.13 1.54 -17.80
C LEU A 123 -10.70 2.75 -18.63
N ILE A 124 -10.01 3.70 -17.99
CA ILE A 124 -9.47 4.90 -18.63
C ILE A 124 -7.96 4.73 -18.81
N LYS A 125 -7.45 5.00 -20.01
CA LYS A 125 -6.02 4.99 -20.31
C LYS A 125 -5.47 6.40 -20.13
N MET A 126 -4.49 6.59 -19.25
CA MET A 126 -3.74 7.84 -19.14
C MET A 126 -2.32 7.65 -19.63
N GLN A 127 -1.81 8.58 -20.42
CA GLN A 127 -0.42 8.56 -20.88
C GLN A 127 0.55 8.88 -19.73
N LYS A 128 1.64 8.11 -19.62
CA LYS A 128 2.75 8.35 -18.67
C LYS A 128 3.94 9.06 -19.33
N ALA A 129 4.20 8.77 -20.60
CA ALA A 129 5.38 9.23 -21.34
C ALA A 129 5.03 9.55 -22.80
N ASP A 130 5.87 10.32 -23.47
CA ASP A 130 5.55 10.94 -24.78
C ASP A 130 5.45 9.95 -25.95
N ASP A 131 6.08 8.78 -25.88
CA ASP A 131 5.99 7.76 -26.92
C ASP A 131 4.63 7.04 -26.87
N LEU A 132 3.71 7.45 -27.75
CA LEU A 132 2.35 6.92 -27.84
C LEU A 132 2.26 5.51 -28.46
N GLY A 133 3.32 5.03 -29.12
CA GLY A 133 3.34 3.75 -29.82
C GLY A 133 3.52 2.54 -28.90
N ASN A 134 4.11 2.74 -27.71
CA ASN A 134 4.32 1.68 -26.74
C ASN A 134 3.19 1.63 -25.70
N TYR A 135 2.51 0.49 -25.60
CA TYR A 135 1.40 0.29 -24.66
C TYR A 135 1.83 0.37 -23.19
N ASP A 136 3.08 0.06 -22.86
CA ASP A 136 3.63 0.17 -21.50
C ASP A 136 3.68 1.62 -20.99
N ASN A 137 3.61 2.59 -21.90
CA ASN A 137 3.56 4.01 -21.58
C ASN A 137 2.18 4.48 -21.14
N TYR A 138 1.16 3.62 -21.13
CA TYR A 138 -0.14 3.95 -20.56
C TYR A 138 -0.28 3.44 -19.12
N ARG A 139 -0.87 4.27 -18.27
CA ARG A 139 -1.41 3.90 -16.97
C ARG A 139 -2.91 3.71 -17.10
N SER A 140 -3.36 2.48 -16.93
CA SER A 140 -4.78 2.20 -16.77
C SER A 140 -5.27 2.70 -15.40
N ILE A 141 -6.42 3.38 -15.39
CA ILE A 141 -7.16 3.77 -14.19
C ILE A 141 -8.57 3.21 -14.30
N THR A 142 -9.02 2.51 -13.26
CA THR A 142 -10.38 1.99 -13.18
C THR A 142 -11.26 2.93 -12.34
N LEU A 143 -12.33 3.44 -12.93
CA LEU A 143 -13.36 4.21 -12.24
C LEU A 143 -14.43 3.24 -11.72
N LEU A 144 -14.38 2.97 -10.41
CA LEU A 144 -15.35 2.12 -9.71
C LEU A 144 -16.47 2.95 -9.06
N SER A 145 -17.60 2.28 -8.79
CA SER A 145 -18.75 2.77 -8.04
C SER A 145 -18.34 3.46 -6.72
N LYS A 146 -18.93 4.63 -6.44
CA LYS A 146 -18.64 5.40 -5.22
C LYS A 146 -19.18 4.69 -3.96
N PRO A 147 -20.43 4.18 -3.92
CA PRO A 147 -20.89 3.34 -2.82
C PRO A 147 -19.94 2.18 -2.48
N GLY A 148 -19.42 1.47 -3.50
CA GLY A 148 -18.44 0.42 -3.29
C GLY A 148 -17.13 0.91 -2.69
N LYS A 149 -16.66 2.11 -3.09
CA LYS A 149 -15.50 2.76 -2.45
C LYS A 149 -15.76 3.15 -1.00
N VAL A 150 -16.98 3.51 -0.62
CA VAL A 150 -17.35 3.78 0.79
C VAL A 150 -17.20 2.51 1.61
N PHE A 151 -17.74 1.41 1.10
CA PHE A 151 -17.63 0.11 1.77
C PHE A 151 -16.18 -0.34 1.93
N ASN A 152 -15.37 -0.24 0.87
CA ASN A 152 -13.93 -0.54 0.95
C ASN A 152 -13.20 0.38 1.94
N ARG A 153 -13.58 1.66 2.02
CA ARG A 153 -13.00 2.60 2.97
C ARG A 153 -13.36 2.23 4.41
N LEU A 154 -14.58 1.77 4.66
CA LEU A 154 -15.00 1.25 5.96
C LEU A 154 -14.16 0.04 6.36
N LEU A 155 -14.01 -0.95 5.47
CA LEU A 155 -13.17 -2.12 5.72
C LEU A 155 -11.72 -1.73 6.03
N LEU A 156 -11.17 -0.80 5.24
CA LEU A 156 -9.82 -0.27 5.46
C LEU A 156 -9.70 0.36 6.86
N ASN A 157 -10.66 1.18 7.29
CA ASN A 157 -10.61 1.81 8.61
C ASN A 157 -10.57 0.78 9.74
N ARG A 158 -11.30 -0.34 9.62
CA ARG A 158 -11.26 -1.43 10.63
C ARG A 158 -9.94 -2.18 10.65
N MET A 159 -9.32 -2.36 9.49
CA MET A 159 -8.04 -3.07 9.37
C MET A 159 -6.85 -2.18 9.74
N ASN A 160 -7.00 -0.85 9.65
CA ASN A 160 -5.88 0.08 9.64
C ASN A 160 -5.00 -0.06 10.89
N ASP A 161 -5.58 -0.04 12.09
CA ASP A 161 -4.80 -0.11 13.34
C ASP A 161 -4.08 -1.46 13.50
N SER A 162 -4.70 -2.54 13.02
CA SER A 162 -4.13 -3.89 13.08
C SER A 162 -3.00 -4.08 12.07
N VAL A 163 -3.13 -3.48 10.88
CA VAL A 163 -2.09 -3.47 9.83
C VAL A 163 -0.95 -2.55 10.23
N ASP A 164 -1.24 -1.33 10.67
CA ASP A 164 -0.24 -0.31 11.01
C ASP A 164 0.68 -0.77 12.14
N ALA A 165 0.14 -1.51 13.12
CA ALA A 165 0.93 -2.11 14.21
C ALA A 165 1.97 -3.16 13.75
N GLN A 166 1.83 -3.68 12.52
CA GLN A 166 2.73 -4.69 11.96
C GLN A 166 3.67 -4.15 10.87
N LEU A 167 3.42 -2.93 10.40
CA LEU A 167 4.27 -2.31 9.40
C LEU A 167 5.61 -1.89 10.02
N ARG A 168 6.68 -2.03 9.24
CA ARG A 168 8.02 -1.60 9.65
C ARG A 168 8.10 -0.09 9.76
N ASP A 169 8.96 0.42 10.65
CA ASP A 169 9.21 1.85 10.80
C ASP A 169 9.76 2.50 9.51
N GLN A 170 10.43 1.72 8.67
CA GLN A 170 10.95 2.17 7.38
C GLN A 170 9.91 2.13 6.26
N GLN A 171 8.68 1.62 6.49
CA GLN A 171 7.63 1.67 5.49
C GLN A 171 7.05 3.09 5.43
N ALA A 172 7.20 3.76 4.28
CA ALA A 172 6.59 5.08 4.03
C ALA A 172 5.52 5.04 2.93
N GLY A 173 5.50 4.01 2.09
CA GLY A 173 4.50 3.88 1.04
C GLY A 173 3.13 3.59 1.64
N PHE A 174 2.13 4.41 1.30
CA PHE A 174 0.73 4.26 1.73
C PHE A 174 0.49 4.32 3.24
N PHE A 175 1.49 4.74 4.02
CA PHE A 175 1.38 4.92 5.46
C PHE A 175 0.98 6.36 5.78
N LYS A 176 0.13 6.55 6.79
CA LYS A 176 -0.31 7.88 7.19
C LYS A 176 0.89 8.69 7.73
N ASP A 177 0.94 9.98 7.40
CA ASP A 177 1.94 10.92 7.90
C ASP A 177 3.41 10.57 7.54
N ARG A 178 3.60 9.74 6.49
CA ARG A 178 4.91 9.45 5.89
C ARG A 178 4.87 9.70 4.39
N SER A 179 6.00 10.10 3.83
CA SER A 179 6.14 10.50 2.44
C SER A 179 7.44 9.99 1.80
N CYS A 180 7.53 10.09 0.47
CA CYS A 180 8.77 9.80 -0.25
C CYS A 180 9.92 10.71 0.22
N THR A 181 9.62 11.96 0.60
CA THR A 181 10.61 12.92 1.07
C THR A 181 11.28 12.45 2.35
N ASP A 182 10.53 11.85 3.28
CA ASP A 182 11.08 11.34 4.55
C ASP A 182 12.11 10.24 4.32
N GLN A 183 11.84 9.35 3.35
CA GLN A 183 12.78 8.30 2.95
C GLN A 183 14.03 8.86 2.27
N ILE A 184 13.88 9.86 1.39
CA ILE A 184 15.02 10.53 0.74
C ILE A 184 15.90 11.20 1.80
N SER A 185 15.32 11.93 2.75
CA SER A 185 16.02 12.55 3.86
C SER A 185 16.74 11.53 4.72
N THR A 186 16.08 10.42 5.07
CA THR A 186 16.68 9.32 5.85
C THR A 186 17.89 8.73 5.13
N LEU A 187 17.77 8.44 3.83
CA LEU A 187 18.87 7.93 3.03
C LEU A 187 20.05 8.91 2.96
N ARG A 188 19.75 10.21 2.86
CA ARG A 188 20.76 11.26 2.83
C ARG A 188 21.57 11.28 4.13
N ILE A 189 20.90 11.25 5.28
CA ILE A 189 21.55 11.21 6.60
C ILE A 189 22.45 9.98 6.74
N ILE A 190 21.96 8.80 6.34
CA ILE A 190 22.75 7.55 6.42
C ILE A 190 24.02 7.66 5.56
N VAL A 191 23.92 8.21 4.35
CA VAL A 191 25.07 8.39 3.46
C VAL A 191 26.07 9.37 4.05
N GLU A 192 25.60 10.50 4.59
CA GLU A 192 26.45 11.53 5.21
C GLU A 192 27.22 10.95 6.41
N GLN A 193 26.54 10.24 7.32
CA GLN A 193 27.14 9.59 8.49
C GLN A 193 28.08 8.42 8.14
N SER A 194 27.98 7.85 6.94
CA SER A 194 28.85 6.73 6.51
C SER A 194 30.16 7.16 5.84
N ILE A 195 30.27 8.45 5.51
CA ILE A 195 31.47 9.04 4.88
C ILE A 195 32.39 9.66 5.94
N GLU A 196 31.85 9.98 7.12
CA GLU A 196 32.61 10.29 8.35
C GLU A 196 33.19 9.02 8.99
#